data_AF-A0A7C4QG78-F1
#
_entry.id   AF-A0A7C4QG78-F1
#
_cell.length_a   1.000
_cell.length_b   1.000
_cell.length_c   1.000
_cell.angle_alpha   90.00
_cell.angle_beta   90.00
_cell.angle_gamma   90.00
#
_symmetry.space_group_name_H-M   'P 1'
#
loop_
_entity.id
_entity.type
_entity.pdbx_description
1 polymer ?
#
loop_
_entity_poly.entity_id
_entity_poly.type
_entity_poly.pdbx_seq_one_letter_code
_entity_poly.pdbx_strand_id
1 'polypeptide(L)'
;MTWTTPAPSAEAASGPGADRRAARALRAVQFTVLAAFLWAQLAALPGEAPTVDEQNHVARGLSYLLTGDLRLRIGHPPLLNVMAALPLALDPRLRLPLDDPAWRTANWIEFAIALFWENGNPARMMIYAARVMMALLGVLGLAGLGRLAEDVGGPWAGAAGVMLVALEPNFRAHARLVTTDAGALVALALTFWLWRRWLRRPRPTLALAAGLALGAALLSKFTALLFVPPLMIAALAAWGWNGRAAGRLAFGLGVAGLATWAFYGFEARPAVGLAWPVPLATYWEEFLGTALERRARVYLLGQVLDHGTPLYFPVVLLAKAPLPLLALAAVGLTAWLRRAWRAESVLWLPAVVYFGAVTAAGVNLGYRHLFPALPLLYLGGALGLGRWALAAGPRRWAAGGLLAWLALNTLLIYPRDLTFFNEAVGGPDNGWRVL
;
A
#
# COMPACT_ATOMS: atom_id res chain seq x y z
N MET A 1 19.10 -19.26 -62.73
CA MET A 1 18.60 -19.63 -61.39
C MET A 1 17.81 -18.46 -60.84
N THR A 2 16.49 -18.50 -61.01
CA THR A 2 15.53 -17.50 -60.54
C THR A 2 15.11 -17.85 -59.12
N TRP A 3 15.37 -16.95 -58.18
CA TRP A 3 14.92 -17.06 -56.80
C TRP A 3 13.41 -16.80 -56.71
N THR A 4 12.64 -17.81 -56.33
CA THR A 4 11.23 -17.68 -55.96
C THR A 4 11.13 -17.26 -54.50
N THR A 5 10.64 -16.05 -54.25
CA THR A 5 10.26 -15.57 -52.92
C THR A 5 9.03 -16.33 -52.41
N PRO A 6 9.00 -16.83 -51.16
CA PRO A 6 7.82 -17.44 -50.59
C PRO A 6 6.77 -16.36 -50.27
N ALA A 7 5.50 -16.66 -50.58
CA ALA A 7 4.36 -15.81 -50.26
C ALA A 7 4.24 -15.59 -48.74
N PRO A 8 3.85 -14.39 -48.27
CA PRO A 8 3.61 -14.17 -46.85
C PRO A 8 2.42 -15.00 -46.40
N SER A 9 2.67 -15.87 -45.41
CA SER A 9 1.63 -16.55 -44.65
C SER A 9 0.64 -15.54 -44.08
N ALA A 10 -0.65 -15.80 -44.26
CA ALA A 10 -1.74 -15.03 -43.70
C ALA A 10 -1.68 -15.04 -42.16
N GLU A 11 -0.92 -14.13 -41.56
CA GLU A 11 -1.17 -13.69 -40.20
C GLU A 11 -2.56 -13.03 -40.22
N ALA A 12 -3.51 -13.68 -39.53
CA ALA A 12 -4.83 -13.15 -39.30
C ALA A 12 -4.72 -11.81 -38.57
N ALA A 13 -4.72 -10.71 -39.33
CA ALA A 13 -4.83 -9.37 -38.83
C ALA A 13 -6.20 -9.22 -38.14
N SER A 14 -6.23 -9.40 -36.83
CA SER A 14 -7.37 -9.03 -36.00
C SER A 14 -7.65 -7.54 -36.22
N GLY A 15 -8.78 -7.21 -36.85
CA GLY A 15 -9.09 -5.83 -37.19
C GLY A 15 -9.20 -4.93 -35.95
N PRO A 16 -8.99 -3.60 -36.09
CA PRO A 16 -8.97 -2.63 -34.98
C PRO A 16 -10.25 -2.59 -34.13
N GLY A 17 -11.35 -3.17 -34.62
CA GLY A 17 -12.60 -3.36 -33.85
C GLY A 17 -12.54 -4.51 -32.83
N ALA A 18 -11.79 -5.58 -33.09
CA ALA A 18 -11.68 -6.73 -32.20
C ALA A 18 -10.85 -6.39 -30.96
N ASP A 19 -9.74 -5.66 -31.14
CA ASP A 19 -8.87 -5.19 -30.06
C ASP A 19 -9.60 -4.20 -29.13
N ARG A 20 -10.43 -3.31 -29.70
CA ARG A 20 -11.26 -2.38 -28.92
C ARG A 20 -12.32 -3.11 -28.08
N ARG A 21 -12.93 -4.18 -28.61
CA ARG A 21 -13.91 -5.00 -27.88
C ARG A 21 -13.24 -5.76 -26.73
N ALA A 22 -12.08 -6.37 -26.98
CA ALA A 22 -11.32 -7.07 -25.95
C ALA A 22 -10.87 -6.13 -24.82
N ALA A 23 -10.37 -4.93 -25.16
CA ALA A 23 -9.99 -3.93 -24.17
C ALA A 23 -11.19 -3.46 -23.33
N ARG A 24 -12.36 -3.24 -23.94
CA ARG A 24 -13.60 -2.91 -23.22
C ARG A 24 -14.05 -4.04 -22.29
N ALA A 25 -13.98 -5.29 -22.74
CA ALA A 25 -14.32 -6.44 -21.91
C ALA A 25 -13.40 -6.54 -20.68
N LEU A 26 -12.08 -6.38 -20.85
CA LEU A 26 -11.13 -6.37 -19.72
C LEU A 26 -11.39 -5.22 -18.74
N ARG A 27 -11.75 -4.03 -19.26
CA ARG A 27 -12.12 -2.88 -18.42
C ARG A 27 -13.40 -3.14 -17.64
N ALA A 28 -14.42 -3.72 -18.27
CA ALA A 28 -15.65 -4.11 -17.60
C ALA A 28 -15.38 -5.13 -16.49
N VAL A 29 -14.55 -6.15 -16.76
CA VAL A 29 -14.13 -7.13 -15.76
C VAL A 29 -13.41 -6.47 -14.58
N GLN A 30 -12.47 -5.57 -14.83
CA GLN A 30 -11.80 -4.81 -13.76
C GLN A 30 -12.82 -4.03 -12.92
N PHE A 31 -13.75 -3.33 -13.55
CA PHE A 31 -14.79 -2.58 -12.84
C PHE A 31 -15.68 -3.48 -11.99
N THR A 32 -16.12 -4.63 -12.53
CA THR A 32 -16.91 -5.61 -11.78
C THR A 32 -16.15 -6.14 -10.57
N VAL A 33 -14.85 -6.44 -10.72
CA VAL A 33 -14.03 -6.90 -9.59
C VAL A 33 -13.83 -5.81 -8.54
N LEU A 34 -13.63 -4.55 -8.94
CA LEU A 34 -13.53 -3.42 -8.01
C LEU A 34 -14.85 -3.21 -7.24
N ALA A 35 -15.99 -3.32 -7.92
CA ALA A 35 -17.31 -3.23 -7.30
C ALA A 35 -17.58 -4.40 -6.34
N ALA A 36 -17.23 -5.62 -6.75
CA ALA A 36 -17.35 -6.81 -5.91
C ALA A 36 -16.43 -6.74 -4.67
N PHE A 37 -15.21 -6.23 -4.82
CA PHE A 37 -14.31 -5.95 -3.72
C PHE A 37 -14.94 -4.96 -2.74
N LEU A 38 -15.39 -3.79 -3.22
CA LEU A 38 -16.04 -2.78 -2.37
C LEU A 38 -17.24 -3.38 -1.63
N TRP A 39 -18.13 -4.06 -2.36
CA TRP A 39 -19.28 -4.74 -1.77
C TRP A 39 -18.87 -5.69 -0.65
N ALA A 40 -17.85 -6.53 -0.89
CA ALA A 40 -17.38 -7.48 0.09
C ALA A 40 -16.77 -6.78 1.33
N GLN A 41 -16.08 -5.64 1.17
CA GLN A 41 -15.61 -4.87 2.32
C GLN A 41 -16.77 -4.32 3.15
N LEU A 42 -17.81 -3.79 2.50
CA LEU A 42 -18.98 -3.18 3.16
C LEU A 42 -19.90 -4.21 3.82
N ALA A 43 -20.16 -5.33 3.15
CA ALA A 43 -20.99 -6.42 3.66
C ALA A 43 -20.42 -7.04 4.94
N ALA A 44 -19.12 -6.87 5.16
CA ALA A 44 -18.40 -7.45 6.27
C ALA A 44 -18.32 -6.52 7.51
N LEU A 45 -18.75 -5.26 7.41
CA LEU A 45 -18.73 -4.30 8.51
C LEU A 45 -19.60 -4.69 9.72
N PRO A 46 -20.85 -5.19 9.55
CA PRO A 46 -21.72 -5.48 10.69
C PRO A 46 -21.21 -6.61 11.59
N GLY A 47 -20.39 -7.51 11.05
CA GLY A 47 -19.86 -8.68 11.75
C GLY A 47 -18.57 -8.43 12.53
N GLU A 48 -18.07 -7.18 12.59
CA GLU A 48 -16.79 -6.86 13.22
C GLU A 48 -16.92 -5.87 14.37
N ALA A 49 -16.17 -6.12 15.43
CA ALA A 49 -15.94 -5.16 16.49
C ALA A 49 -14.86 -4.13 16.07
N PRO A 50 -14.90 -2.90 16.62
CA PRO A 50 -13.78 -1.96 16.50
C PRO A 50 -12.53 -2.50 17.18
N THR A 51 -11.36 -2.21 16.62
CA THR A 51 -10.06 -2.44 17.27
C THR A 51 -9.60 -1.18 18.00
N VAL A 52 -8.67 -1.34 18.95
CA VAL A 52 -8.12 -0.21 19.73
C VAL A 52 -7.47 0.85 18.85
N ASP A 53 -6.82 0.46 17.74
CA ASP A 53 -6.12 1.41 16.87
C ASP A 53 -7.11 2.32 16.11
N GLU A 54 -8.31 1.83 15.80
CA GLU A 54 -9.26 2.54 14.91
C GLU A 54 -9.77 3.84 15.52
N GLN A 55 -10.20 3.82 16.79
CA GLN A 55 -10.67 5.03 17.47
C GLN A 55 -9.57 6.10 17.54
N ASN A 56 -8.33 5.68 17.76
CA ASN A 56 -7.18 6.58 17.89
C ASN A 56 -6.84 7.23 16.55
N HIS A 57 -6.88 6.44 15.47
CA HIS A 57 -6.67 6.96 14.13
C HIS A 57 -7.77 7.93 13.68
N VAL A 58 -9.03 7.67 14.02
CA VAL A 58 -10.14 8.58 13.72
C VAL A 58 -10.06 9.85 14.58
N ALA A 59 -9.80 9.71 15.89
CA ALA A 59 -9.72 10.84 16.82
C ALA A 59 -8.65 11.84 16.39
N ARG A 60 -7.43 11.36 16.06
CA ARG A 60 -6.35 12.20 15.52
C ARG A 60 -6.75 12.91 14.23
N GLY A 61 -7.40 12.19 13.32
CA GLY A 61 -7.81 12.75 12.03
C GLY A 61 -8.85 13.85 12.19
N LEU A 62 -9.86 13.61 13.02
CA LEU A 62 -10.96 14.53 13.25
C LEU A 62 -10.50 15.77 14.03
N SER A 63 -9.65 15.59 15.05
CA SER A 63 -9.08 16.72 15.79
C SER A 63 -8.25 17.61 14.86
N TYR A 64 -7.39 17.03 14.02
CA TYR A 64 -6.56 17.81 13.11
C TYR A 64 -7.40 18.52 12.03
N LEU A 65 -8.37 17.83 11.42
CA LEU A 65 -9.27 18.43 10.41
C LEU A 65 -10.07 19.62 10.94
N LEU A 66 -10.59 19.53 12.16
CA LEU A 66 -11.50 20.54 12.71
C LEU A 66 -10.79 21.69 13.46
N THR A 67 -9.57 21.45 13.96
CA THR A 67 -8.86 22.45 14.78
C THR A 67 -7.54 22.93 14.18
N GLY A 68 -6.98 22.20 13.20
CA GLY A 68 -5.62 22.42 12.71
C GLY A 68 -4.51 22.03 13.70
N ASP A 69 -4.85 21.43 14.85
CA ASP A 69 -3.92 21.11 15.92
C ASP A 69 -3.32 19.70 15.77
N LEU A 70 -1.98 19.62 15.81
CA LEU A 70 -1.20 18.41 15.62
C LEU A 70 -0.73 17.75 16.94
N ARG A 71 -1.25 18.18 18.09
CA ARG A 71 -0.81 17.70 19.41
C ARG A 71 -0.99 16.20 19.63
N LEU A 72 -2.03 15.60 19.03
CA LEU A 72 -2.31 14.17 19.21
C LEU A 72 -1.36 13.33 18.33
N ARG A 73 -0.23 12.97 18.93
CA ARG A 73 0.85 12.22 18.28
C ARG A 73 0.72 10.73 18.59
N ILE A 74 0.35 9.95 17.58
CA ILE A 74 0.15 8.50 17.69
C ILE A 74 1.23 7.68 16.95
N GLY A 75 2.32 8.31 16.51
CA GLY A 75 3.45 7.62 15.85
C GLY A 75 3.26 7.36 14.35
N HIS A 76 2.37 8.12 13.70
CA HIS A 76 2.07 8.01 12.27
C HIS A 76 1.84 9.39 11.63
N PRO A 77 2.28 9.64 10.40
CA PRO A 77 1.91 10.84 9.66
C PRO A 77 0.38 10.97 9.47
N PRO A 78 -0.19 12.19 9.45
CA PRO A 78 -1.62 12.41 9.65
C PRO A 78 -2.52 12.19 8.42
N LEU A 79 -2.01 11.98 7.20
CA LEU A 79 -2.89 11.97 6.00
C LEU A 79 -3.97 10.91 6.08
N LEU A 80 -3.63 9.69 6.46
CA LEU A 80 -4.62 8.61 6.49
C LEU A 80 -5.57 8.71 7.69
N ASN A 81 -5.14 9.36 8.77
CA ASN A 81 -6.04 9.75 9.87
C ASN A 81 -7.08 10.74 9.38
N VAL A 82 -6.62 11.79 8.70
CA VAL A 82 -7.47 12.81 8.09
C VAL A 82 -8.43 12.19 7.07
N MET A 83 -7.95 11.35 6.17
CA MET A 83 -8.80 10.68 5.19
C MET A 83 -9.87 9.85 5.90
N ALA A 84 -9.50 9.00 6.86
CA ALA A 84 -10.45 8.19 7.62
C ALA A 84 -11.53 9.03 8.34
N ALA A 85 -11.16 10.21 8.85
CA ALA A 85 -12.07 11.12 9.54
C ALA A 85 -12.88 12.03 8.59
N LEU A 86 -12.53 12.13 7.31
CA LEU A 86 -13.16 13.06 6.37
C LEU A 86 -14.69 12.89 6.24
N PRO A 87 -15.27 11.66 6.20
CA PRO A 87 -16.72 11.49 6.19
C PRO A 87 -17.42 12.05 7.45
N LEU A 88 -16.70 12.17 8.56
CA LEU A 88 -17.20 12.63 9.85
C LEU A 88 -17.08 14.14 10.02
N ALA A 89 -16.14 14.78 9.33
CA ALA A 89 -15.85 16.20 9.48
C ALA A 89 -17.05 17.12 9.12
N LEU A 90 -18.02 16.60 8.36
CA LEU A 90 -19.23 17.33 7.97
C LEU A 90 -20.44 17.06 8.87
N ASP A 91 -20.33 16.19 9.89
CA ASP A 91 -21.44 15.87 10.79
C ASP A 91 -21.49 16.87 11.96
N PRO A 92 -22.44 17.82 11.98
CA PRO A 92 -22.52 18.85 13.02
C PRO A 92 -22.93 18.29 14.39
N ARG A 93 -23.33 17.02 14.47
CA ARG A 93 -23.73 16.37 15.73
C ARG A 93 -22.52 15.90 16.54
N LEU A 94 -21.36 15.76 15.91
CA LEU A 94 -20.16 15.24 16.57
C LEU A 94 -19.57 16.28 17.51
N ARG A 95 -19.27 15.86 18.73
CA ARG A 95 -18.70 16.71 19.78
C ARG A 95 -17.27 16.28 20.08
N LEU A 96 -16.31 17.14 19.75
CA LEU A 96 -14.92 16.96 20.18
C LEU A 96 -14.81 17.30 21.67
N PRO A 97 -14.24 16.42 22.51
CA PRO A 97 -14.07 16.68 23.95
C PRO A 97 -12.84 17.58 24.19
N LEU A 98 -12.85 18.82 23.66
CA LEU A 98 -11.69 19.73 23.75
C LEU A 98 -11.43 20.26 25.16
N ASP A 99 -12.43 20.23 26.04
CA ASP A 99 -12.29 20.62 27.44
C ASP A 99 -11.72 19.49 28.32
N ASP A 100 -11.61 18.28 27.77
CA ASP A 100 -11.14 17.09 28.49
C ASP A 100 -9.64 17.21 28.88
N PRO A 101 -9.24 16.76 30.09
CA PRO A 101 -7.84 16.73 30.49
C PRO A 101 -6.91 16.01 29.49
N ALA A 102 -7.39 14.98 28.80
CA ALA A 102 -6.65 14.25 27.78
C ALA A 102 -6.26 15.14 26.59
N TRP A 103 -7.09 16.13 26.22
CA TRP A 103 -6.76 17.09 25.18
C TRP A 103 -5.60 18.02 25.58
N ARG A 104 -5.58 18.46 26.84
CA ARG A 104 -4.54 19.35 27.37
C ARG A 104 -3.19 18.65 27.51
N THR A 105 -3.22 17.39 27.92
CA THR A 105 -2.03 16.55 28.11
C THR A 105 -1.57 15.83 26.85
N ALA A 106 -2.29 16.01 25.73
CA ALA A 106 -2.08 15.28 24.48
C ALA A 106 -2.11 13.74 24.64
N ASN A 107 -2.86 13.24 25.62
CA ASN A 107 -3.06 11.81 25.83
C ASN A 107 -4.07 11.30 24.79
N TRP A 108 -3.54 10.74 23.70
CA TRP A 108 -4.32 10.32 22.55
C TRP A 108 -5.24 9.13 22.83
N ILE A 109 -4.88 8.23 23.75
CA ILE A 109 -5.70 7.06 24.12
C ILE A 109 -6.96 7.53 24.83
N GLU A 110 -6.79 8.27 25.93
CA GLU A 110 -7.90 8.76 26.74
C GLU A 110 -8.77 9.72 25.95
N PHE A 111 -8.18 10.58 25.11
CA PHE A 111 -8.96 11.48 24.25
C PHE A 111 -9.83 10.71 23.25
N ALA A 112 -9.33 9.62 22.67
CA ALA A 112 -10.13 8.79 21.77
C ALA A 112 -11.25 8.05 22.52
N ILE A 113 -11.00 7.61 23.76
CA ILE A 113 -12.03 7.01 24.62
C ILE A 113 -13.14 8.02 24.92
N ALA A 114 -12.77 9.21 25.38
CA ALA A 114 -13.72 10.29 25.66
C ALA A 114 -14.56 10.64 24.41
N LEU A 115 -13.90 10.76 23.25
CA LEU A 115 -14.55 11.10 21.99
C LEU A 115 -15.58 10.06 21.56
N PHE A 116 -15.25 8.76 21.62
CA PHE A 116 -16.12 7.71 21.11
C PHE A 116 -17.16 7.26 22.14
N TRP A 117 -16.78 7.12 23.40
CA TRP A 117 -17.55 6.33 24.36
C TRP A 117 -18.18 7.16 25.49
N GLU A 118 -17.67 8.35 25.78
CA GLU A 118 -18.10 9.12 26.96
C GLU A 118 -18.89 10.39 26.59
N ASN A 119 -18.63 10.99 25.42
CA ASN A 119 -19.23 12.26 25.01
C ASN A 119 -20.56 12.11 24.24
N GLY A 120 -21.21 10.93 24.29
CA GLY A 120 -22.51 10.67 23.65
C GLY A 120 -22.49 10.63 22.12
N ASN A 121 -21.31 10.57 21.49
CA ASN A 121 -21.20 10.43 20.04
C ASN A 121 -21.61 9.03 19.56
N PRO A 122 -22.12 8.88 18.32
CA PRO A 122 -22.52 7.58 17.79
C PRO A 122 -21.31 6.75 17.33
N ALA A 123 -20.57 6.17 18.29
CA ALA A 123 -19.31 5.44 18.07
C ALA A 123 -19.35 4.45 16.91
N ARG A 124 -20.40 3.62 16.84
CA ARG A 124 -20.56 2.61 15.78
C ARG A 124 -20.65 3.24 14.39
N MET A 125 -21.43 4.31 14.25
CA MET A 125 -21.55 5.04 12.98
C MET A 125 -20.21 5.67 12.60
N MET A 126 -19.49 6.24 13.58
CA MET A 126 -18.19 6.87 13.34
C MET A 126 -17.18 5.87 12.78
N ILE A 127 -17.06 4.69 13.40
CA ILE A 127 -16.19 3.62 12.90
C ILE A 127 -16.63 3.17 11.50
N TYR A 128 -17.93 2.98 11.26
CA TYR A 128 -18.41 2.51 9.95
C TYR A 128 -18.08 3.51 8.85
N ALA A 129 -18.34 4.80 9.05
CA ALA A 129 -18.03 5.83 8.06
C ALA A 129 -16.53 5.89 7.77
N ALA A 130 -15.68 5.78 8.79
CA ALA A 130 -14.23 5.71 8.62
C ALA A 130 -13.79 4.46 7.85
N ARG A 131 -14.35 3.28 8.15
CA ARG A 131 -14.07 2.04 7.41
C ARG A 131 -14.55 2.09 5.96
N VAL A 132 -15.67 2.76 5.67
CA VAL A 132 -16.12 3.01 4.28
C VAL A 132 -15.05 3.80 3.52
N MET A 133 -14.50 4.86 4.12
CA MET A 133 -13.41 5.60 3.48
C MET A 133 -12.18 4.71 3.24
N MET A 134 -11.78 3.89 4.21
CA MET A 134 -10.65 2.97 4.03
C MET A 134 -10.91 1.95 2.90
N ALA A 135 -12.13 1.44 2.79
CA ALA A 135 -12.51 0.56 1.69
C ALA A 135 -12.44 1.27 0.33
N LEU A 136 -12.86 2.53 0.23
CA LEU A 136 -12.73 3.36 -0.97
C LEU A 136 -11.25 3.60 -1.34
N LEU A 137 -10.39 3.86 -0.35
CA LEU A 137 -8.95 3.93 -0.57
C LEU A 137 -8.40 2.58 -1.05
N GLY A 138 -8.87 1.47 -0.49
CA GLY A 138 -8.54 0.12 -0.96
C GLY A 138 -8.89 -0.10 -2.44
N VAL A 139 -10.08 0.33 -2.88
CA VAL A 139 -10.50 0.30 -4.30
C VAL A 139 -9.56 1.14 -5.16
N LEU A 140 -9.19 2.34 -4.70
CA LEU A 140 -8.25 3.21 -5.41
C LEU A 140 -6.87 2.56 -5.55
N GLY A 141 -6.36 1.93 -4.48
CA GLY A 141 -5.11 1.18 -4.49
C GLY A 141 -5.12 0.02 -5.45
N LEU A 142 -6.20 -0.76 -5.43
CA LEU A 142 -6.40 -1.88 -6.32
C LEU A 142 -6.43 -1.44 -7.80
N ALA A 143 -7.14 -0.36 -8.10
CA ALA A 143 -7.15 0.24 -9.43
C ALA A 143 -5.75 0.75 -9.84
N GLY A 144 -5.03 1.40 -8.93
CA GLY A 144 -3.66 1.90 -9.15
C GLY A 144 -2.66 0.78 -9.43
N LEU A 145 -2.69 -0.31 -8.65
CA LEU A 145 -1.89 -1.51 -8.88
C LEU A 145 -2.25 -2.17 -10.22
N GLY A 146 -3.53 -2.23 -10.57
CA GLY A 146 -3.97 -2.68 -11.89
C GLY A 146 -3.40 -1.85 -13.04
N ARG A 147 -3.37 -0.52 -12.90
CA ARG A 147 -2.75 0.38 -13.90
C ARG A 147 -1.24 0.22 -13.96
N LEU A 148 -0.57 0.04 -12.82
CA LEU A 148 0.87 -0.26 -12.78
C LEU A 148 1.18 -1.58 -13.50
N ALA A 149 0.43 -2.64 -13.20
CA ALA A 149 0.62 -3.94 -13.85
C ALA A 149 0.34 -3.88 -15.36
N GLU A 150 -0.69 -3.13 -15.76
CA GLU A 150 -0.99 -2.88 -17.18
C GLU A 150 0.13 -2.15 -17.91
N ASP A 151 0.69 -1.12 -17.30
CA ASP A 151 1.80 -0.36 -17.86
C ASP A 151 3.10 -1.16 -17.98
N VAL A 152 3.24 -2.24 -17.21
CA VAL A 152 4.43 -3.12 -17.21
C VAL A 152 4.23 -4.33 -18.13
N GLY A 153 3.07 -4.99 -18.06
CA GLY A 153 2.80 -6.27 -18.71
C GLY A 153 1.60 -6.31 -19.67
N GLY A 154 0.98 -5.16 -19.94
CA GLY A 154 -0.17 -5.04 -20.86
C GLY A 154 -1.54 -5.30 -20.19
N PRO A 155 -2.64 -5.16 -20.96
CA PRO A 155 -4.02 -5.17 -20.43
C PRO A 155 -4.36 -6.39 -19.56
N TRP A 156 -3.86 -7.56 -19.93
CA TRP A 156 -4.07 -8.80 -19.18
C TRP A 156 -3.36 -8.82 -17.84
N ALA A 157 -2.13 -8.28 -17.75
CA ALA A 157 -1.45 -8.10 -16.47
C ALA A 157 -2.23 -7.13 -15.57
N GLY A 158 -2.82 -6.08 -16.16
CA GLY A 158 -3.68 -5.16 -15.42
C GLY A 158 -4.93 -5.82 -14.84
N ALA A 159 -5.65 -6.62 -15.64
CA ALA A 159 -6.82 -7.36 -15.18
C ALA A 159 -6.44 -8.42 -14.12
N ALA A 160 -5.34 -9.14 -14.35
CA ALA A 160 -4.78 -10.10 -13.42
C ALA A 160 -4.41 -9.45 -12.08
N GLY A 161 -3.80 -8.27 -12.08
CA GLY A 161 -3.45 -7.54 -10.86
C GLY A 161 -4.68 -7.15 -10.04
N VAL A 162 -5.74 -6.66 -10.69
CA VAL A 162 -7.00 -6.33 -10.02
C VAL A 162 -7.65 -7.59 -9.43
N MET A 163 -7.72 -8.69 -10.18
CA MET A 163 -8.29 -9.95 -9.67
C MET A 163 -7.51 -10.51 -8.48
N LEU A 164 -6.19 -10.59 -8.63
CA LEU A 164 -5.33 -11.23 -7.64
C LEU A 164 -5.37 -10.47 -6.32
N VAL A 165 -5.22 -9.15 -6.35
CA VAL A 165 -5.16 -8.34 -5.13
C VAL A 165 -6.53 -8.18 -4.48
N ALA A 166 -7.61 -8.16 -5.28
CA ALA A 166 -8.98 -8.22 -4.74
C ALA A 166 -9.26 -9.51 -3.96
N LEU A 167 -8.60 -10.60 -4.33
CA LEU A 167 -8.67 -11.91 -3.69
C LEU A 167 -7.49 -12.16 -2.74
N GLU A 168 -6.77 -11.13 -2.30
CA GLU A 168 -5.67 -11.34 -1.35
C GLU A 168 -6.17 -11.03 0.07
N PRO A 169 -6.28 -12.04 0.97
CA PRO A 169 -6.89 -11.87 2.28
C PRO A 169 -6.23 -10.79 3.15
N ASN A 170 -4.90 -10.68 3.14
CA ASN A 170 -4.24 -9.67 3.99
C ASN A 170 -4.55 -8.25 3.50
N PHE A 171 -4.54 -8.02 2.18
CA PHE A 171 -4.96 -6.74 1.62
C PHE A 171 -6.41 -6.42 1.99
N ARG A 172 -7.33 -7.38 1.85
CA ARG A 172 -8.74 -7.19 2.24
C ARG A 172 -8.91 -6.84 3.71
N ALA A 173 -8.18 -7.53 4.61
CA ALA A 173 -8.23 -7.26 6.04
C ALA A 173 -7.83 -5.81 6.35
N HIS A 174 -6.69 -5.37 5.83
CA HIS A 174 -6.16 -4.03 6.10
C HIS A 174 -6.85 -2.92 5.30
N ALA A 175 -7.53 -3.24 4.19
CA ALA A 175 -8.31 -2.29 3.41
C ALA A 175 -9.69 -1.99 4.05
N ARG A 176 -10.10 -2.73 5.09
CA ARG A 176 -11.34 -2.45 5.84
C ARG A 176 -11.09 -1.75 7.16
N LEU A 177 -10.02 -2.09 7.87
CA LEU A 177 -9.70 -1.52 9.17
C LEU A 177 -9.22 -0.08 9.07
N VAL A 178 -9.59 0.76 10.03
CA VAL A 178 -9.08 2.13 10.14
C VAL A 178 -7.64 2.13 10.68
N THR A 179 -6.70 1.82 9.79
CA THR A 179 -5.25 1.82 10.03
C THR A 179 -4.54 2.53 8.88
N THR A 180 -3.26 2.87 9.06
CA THR A 180 -2.49 3.54 7.99
C THR A 180 -1.93 2.60 6.92
N ASP A 181 -1.99 1.28 7.10
CA ASP A 181 -1.18 0.35 6.30
C ASP A 181 -1.65 0.21 4.85
N ALA A 182 -2.94 -0.01 4.63
CA ALA A 182 -3.48 -0.13 3.28
C ALA A 182 -3.38 1.18 2.49
N GLY A 183 -3.67 2.33 3.13
CA GLY A 183 -3.50 3.63 2.51
C GLY A 183 -2.04 3.94 2.15
N ALA A 184 -1.08 3.54 2.99
CA ALA A 184 0.34 3.71 2.69
C ALA A 184 0.77 2.86 1.51
N LEU A 185 0.26 1.62 1.42
CA LEU A 185 0.46 0.76 0.26
C LEU A 185 -0.09 1.40 -1.03
N VAL A 186 -1.28 2.01 -0.98
CA VAL A 186 -1.87 2.75 -2.10
C VAL A 186 -0.97 3.90 -2.55
N ALA A 187 -0.53 4.74 -1.60
CA ALA A 187 0.32 5.90 -1.90
C ALA A 187 1.68 5.45 -2.50
N LEU A 188 2.25 4.37 -2.00
CA LEU A 188 3.49 3.79 -2.54
C LEU A 188 3.30 3.16 -3.92
N ALA A 189 2.19 2.46 -4.17
CA ALA A 189 1.86 1.92 -5.49
C ALA A 189 1.72 3.04 -6.53
N LEU A 190 1.05 4.15 -6.18
CA LEU A 190 0.95 5.35 -7.02
C LEU A 190 2.32 6.00 -7.23
N THR A 191 3.15 6.06 -6.18
CA THR A 191 4.53 6.56 -6.27
C THR A 191 5.32 5.75 -7.30
N PHE A 192 5.34 4.42 -7.19
CA PHE A 192 6.04 3.54 -8.13
C PHE A 192 5.55 3.69 -9.56
N TRP A 193 4.23 3.76 -9.75
CA TRP A 193 3.62 3.93 -11.07
C TRP A 193 4.00 5.25 -11.73
N LEU A 194 3.88 6.36 -11.00
CA LEU A 194 4.15 7.70 -11.52
C LEU A 194 5.65 7.95 -11.68
N TRP A 195 6.49 7.47 -10.76
CA TRP A 195 7.94 7.52 -10.92
C TRP A 195 8.40 6.73 -12.15
N ARG A 196 7.90 5.51 -12.37
CA ARG A 196 8.21 4.75 -13.58
C ARG A 196 7.83 5.51 -14.86
N ARG A 197 6.61 6.08 -14.90
CA ARG A 197 6.16 6.89 -16.04
C ARG A 197 7.04 8.11 -16.25
N TRP A 198 7.41 8.79 -15.17
CA TRP A 198 8.27 9.96 -15.22
C TRP A 198 9.68 9.63 -15.70
N LEU A 199 10.28 8.53 -15.22
CA LEU A 199 11.59 8.05 -15.69
C LEU A 199 11.59 7.76 -17.19
N ARG A 200 10.54 7.10 -17.69
CA ARG A 200 10.39 6.78 -19.13
C ARG A 200 10.03 8.01 -19.97
N ARG A 201 9.33 8.99 -19.40
CA ARG A 201 8.86 10.21 -20.07
C ARG A 201 9.04 11.40 -19.13
N PRO A 202 10.21 12.06 -19.13
CA PRO A 202 10.55 13.10 -18.16
C PRO A 202 9.82 14.42 -18.46
N ARG A 203 8.52 14.45 -18.22
CA ARG A 203 7.63 15.62 -18.37
C ARG A 203 7.43 16.33 -17.03
N PRO A 204 7.35 17.67 -16.98
CA PRO A 204 7.09 18.40 -15.74
C PRO A 204 5.79 18.00 -15.03
N THR A 205 4.73 17.70 -15.78
CA THR A 205 3.45 17.23 -15.22
C THR A 205 3.58 15.87 -14.52
N LEU A 206 4.40 14.97 -15.06
CA LEU A 206 4.71 13.69 -14.41
C LEU A 206 5.63 13.87 -13.23
N ALA A 207 6.54 14.84 -13.26
CA ALA A 207 7.39 15.19 -12.12
C ALA A 207 6.54 15.72 -10.95
N LEU A 208 5.57 16.60 -11.24
CA LEU A 208 4.60 17.09 -10.26
C LEU A 208 3.77 15.94 -9.68
N ALA A 209 3.19 15.09 -10.54
CA ALA A 209 2.40 13.94 -10.09
C ALA A 209 3.22 12.94 -9.26
N ALA A 210 4.45 12.62 -9.68
CA ALA A 210 5.37 11.73 -8.97
C ALA A 210 5.81 12.31 -7.61
N GLY A 211 6.05 13.62 -7.54
CA GLY A 211 6.35 14.34 -6.31
C GLY A 211 5.15 14.35 -5.35
N LEU A 212 3.95 14.65 -5.83
CA LEU A 212 2.72 14.61 -5.02
C LEU A 212 2.42 13.21 -4.49
N ALA A 213 2.62 12.17 -5.31
CA ALA A 213 2.44 10.78 -4.87
C ALA A 213 3.45 10.38 -3.79
N LEU A 214 4.73 10.79 -3.94
CA LEU A 214 5.74 10.57 -2.90
C LEU A 214 5.40 11.37 -1.63
N GLY A 215 4.95 12.62 -1.75
CA GLY A 215 4.46 13.42 -0.62
C GLY A 215 3.31 12.74 0.11
N ALA A 216 2.34 12.21 -0.61
CA ALA A 216 1.25 11.41 -0.03
C ALA A 216 1.76 10.15 0.68
N ALA A 217 2.80 9.49 0.16
CA ALA A 217 3.42 8.34 0.83
C ALA A 217 4.13 8.75 2.13
N LEU A 218 4.91 9.84 2.12
CA LEU A 218 5.56 10.41 3.30
C LEU A 218 4.53 10.83 4.37
N LEU A 219 3.40 11.39 3.93
CA LEU A 219 2.28 11.75 4.80
C LEU A 219 1.41 10.58 5.24
N SER A 220 1.63 9.37 4.71
CA SER A 220 0.90 8.16 5.09
C SER A 220 1.67 7.29 6.08
N LYS A 221 3.01 7.21 5.95
CA LYS A 221 3.84 6.39 6.82
C LYS A 221 5.28 6.91 6.86
N PHE A 222 5.85 7.09 8.04
CA PHE A 222 7.23 7.57 8.21
C PHE A 222 8.26 6.71 7.48
N THR A 223 8.04 5.40 7.42
CA THR A 223 8.94 4.47 6.73
C THR A 223 8.95 4.65 5.21
N ALA A 224 8.03 5.44 4.63
CA ALA A 224 8.09 5.86 3.23
C ALA A 224 9.38 6.68 2.92
N LEU A 225 10.00 7.30 3.93
CA LEU A 225 11.28 8.01 3.78
C LEU A 225 12.40 7.07 3.29
N LEU A 226 12.34 5.77 3.63
CA LEU A 226 13.30 4.76 3.18
C LEU A 226 13.26 4.51 1.67
N PHE A 227 12.19 4.91 0.98
CA PHE A 227 12.07 4.78 -0.48
C PHE A 227 12.74 5.93 -1.23
N VAL A 228 13.02 7.07 -0.58
CA VAL A 228 13.58 8.25 -1.25
C VAL A 228 14.97 7.97 -1.83
N PRO A 229 15.96 7.45 -1.06
CA PRO A 229 17.28 7.16 -1.61
C PRO A 229 17.27 6.16 -2.79
N PRO A 230 16.61 4.98 -2.71
CA PRO A 230 16.61 4.05 -3.83
C PRO A 230 15.85 4.56 -5.07
N LEU A 231 14.82 5.40 -4.89
CA LEU A 231 14.16 6.07 -6.01
C LEU A 231 15.10 7.05 -6.73
N MET A 232 15.88 7.84 -5.97
CA MET A 232 16.91 8.72 -6.53
C MET A 232 17.99 7.93 -7.26
N ILE A 233 18.50 6.86 -6.65
CA ILE A 233 19.52 5.99 -7.26
C ILE A 233 19.00 5.40 -8.57
N ALA A 234 17.78 4.86 -8.60
CA ALA A 234 17.18 4.33 -9.82
C ALA A 234 17.00 5.38 -10.92
N ALA A 235 16.58 6.60 -10.55
CA ALA A 235 16.44 7.71 -11.49
C ALA A 235 17.78 8.18 -12.07
N LEU A 236 18.81 8.32 -11.23
CA LEU A 236 20.17 8.67 -11.67
C LEU A 236 20.78 7.57 -12.55
N ALA A 237 20.56 6.30 -12.22
CA ALA A 237 20.97 5.18 -13.05
C ALA A 237 20.27 5.18 -14.41
N ALA A 238 19.00 5.60 -14.48
CA ALA A 238 18.23 5.64 -15.71
C ALA A 238 18.54 6.84 -16.63
N TRP A 239 18.79 8.03 -16.06
CA TRP A 239 19.02 9.27 -16.84
C TRP A 239 20.50 9.64 -16.99
N GLY A 240 21.39 8.97 -16.26
CA GLY A 240 22.78 9.36 -16.11
C GLY A 240 22.97 10.55 -15.17
N TRP A 241 24.15 10.65 -14.56
CA TRP A 241 24.49 11.75 -13.68
C TRP A 241 24.81 13.00 -14.50
N ASN A 242 23.86 13.94 -14.56
CA ASN A 242 24.04 15.26 -15.17
C ASN A 242 23.13 16.31 -14.50
N GLY A 243 23.38 17.60 -14.76
CA GLY A 243 22.62 18.70 -14.17
C GLY A 243 21.12 18.68 -14.50
N ARG A 244 20.73 18.14 -15.67
CA ARG A 244 19.31 18.00 -16.04
C ARG A 244 18.61 16.93 -15.21
N ALA A 245 19.26 15.80 -14.97
CA ALA A 245 18.75 14.74 -14.09
C ALA A 245 18.64 15.23 -12.63
N ALA A 246 19.66 15.95 -12.15
CA ALA A 246 19.64 16.57 -10.82
C ALA A 246 18.49 17.58 -10.68
N GLY A 247 18.30 18.49 -11.65
CA GLY A 247 17.20 19.46 -11.63
C GLY A 247 15.82 18.81 -11.65
N ARG A 248 15.64 17.74 -12.43
CA ARG A 248 14.39 16.95 -12.44
C ARG A 248 14.11 16.33 -11.06
N LEU A 249 15.11 15.68 -10.47
CA LEU A 249 14.98 15.08 -9.14
C LEU A 249 14.70 16.13 -8.07
N ALA A 250 15.44 17.24 -8.08
CA ALA A 250 15.22 18.36 -7.16
C ALA A 250 13.79 18.89 -7.26
N PHE A 251 13.23 19.02 -8.47
CA PHE A 251 11.83 19.41 -8.66
C PHE A 251 10.86 18.39 -8.06
N GLY A 252 10.98 17.10 -8.41
CA GLY A 252 10.08 16.07 -7.89
C GLY A 252 10.14 15.91 -6.37
N LEU A 253 11.35 15.94 -5.79
CA LEU A 253 11.56 15.88 -4.34
C LEU A 253 11.11 17.17 -3.65
N GLY A 254 11.32 18.33 -4.27
CA GLY A 254 10.84 19.62 -3.78
C GLY A 254 9.32 19.67 -3.72
N VAL A 255 8.62 19.14 -4.74
CA VAL A 255 7.16 18.98 -4.71
C VAL A 255 6.72 18.06 -3.57
N ALA A 256 7.40 16.91 -3.37
CA ALA A 256 7.08 16.01 -2.28
C ALA A 256 7.25 16.68 -0.91
N GLY A 257 8.39 17.37 -0.69
CA GLY A 257 8.66 18.11 0.53
C GLY A 257 7.68 19.25 0.77
N LEU A 258 7.34 20.01 -0.27
CA LEU A 258 6.38 21.11 -0.20
C LEU A 258 4.96 20.60 0.12
N ALA A 259 4.53 19.51 -0.51
CA ALA A 259 3.23 18.89 -0.22
C ALA A 259 3.17 18.40 1.24
N THR A 260 4.22 17.76 1.72
CA THR A 260 4.33 17.36 3.13
C THR A 260 4.27 18.57 4.05
N TRP A 261 5.04 19.63 3.77
CA TRP A 261 5.09 20.85 4.59
C TRP A 261 3.77 21.62 4.60
N ALA A 262 3.12 21.74 3.44
CA ALA A 262 1.80 22.34 3.32
C ALA A 262 0.74 21.57 4.12
N PHE A 263 0.81 20.23 4.13
CA PHE A 263 -0.09 19.41 4.94
C PHE A 263 0.15 19.56 6.45
N TYR A 264 1.28 20.11 6.88
CA TYR A 264 1.54 20.50 8.27
C TYR A 264 1.29 21.99 8.50
N GLY A 265 0.53 22.67 7.63
CA GLY A 265 0.21 24.09 7.75
C GLY A 265 1.42 25.02 7.63
N PHE A 266 2.44 24.60 6.89
CA PHE A 266 3.74 25.30 6.81
C PHE A 266 4.42 25.51 8.18
N GLU A 267 4.19 24.58 9.11
CA GLU A 267 4.81 24.60 10.44
C GLU A 267 6.33 24.82 10.36
N ALA A 268 6.81 25.84 11.06
CA ALA A 268 8.23 26.11 11.27
C ALA A 268 8.44 26.55 12.73
N ARG A 269 9.04 25.68 13.54
CA ARG A 269 9.31 25.94 14.96
C ARG A 269 10.59 25.24 15.42
N PRO A 270 11.21 25.66 16.52
CA PRO A 270 12.31 24.92 17.13
C PRO A 270 11.87 23.50 17.47
N ALA A 271 12.71 22.51 17.11
CA ALA A 271 12.46 21.09 17.32
C ALA A 271 13.75 20.28 17.17
N VAL A 272 13.71 19.01 17.58
CA VAL A 272 14.84 18.07 17.40
C VAL A 272 16.13 18.58 18.08
N GLY A 273 15.99 19.30 19.20
CA GLY A 273 17.12 19.88 19.92
C GLY A 273 17.77 21.11 19.26
N LEU A 274 17.18 21.63 18.18
CA LEU A 274 17.66 22.85 17.50
C LEU A 274 16.88 24.07 18.00
N ALA A 275 17.61 25.16 18.28
CA ALA A 275 17.03 26.42 18.76
C ALA A 275 16.41 27.28 17.65
N TRP A 276 16.83 27.09 16.39
CA TRP A 276 16.25 27.77 15.24
C TRP A 276 15.04 27.01 14.68
N PRO A 277 14.08 27.72 14.04
CA PRO A 277 12.90 27.09 13.49
C PRO A 277 13.29 26.13 12.35
N VAL A 278 12.80 24.89 12.45
CA VAL A 278 12.91 23.90 11.38
C VAL A 278 11.53 23.65 10.78
N PRO A 279 11.42 23.55 9.44
CA PRO A 279 10.17 23.16 8.82
C PRO A 279 9.81 21.74 9.23
N LEU A 280 8.51 21.43 9.27
CA LEU A 280 8.03 20.08 9.59
C LEU A 280 8.47 19.58 10.98
N ALA A 281 8.58 20.49 11.94
CA ALA A 281 9.02 20.19 13.30
C ALA A 281 8.28 19.02 13.95
N THR A 282 6.93 18.99 13.87
CA THR A 282 6.13 17.89 14.45
C THR A 282 6.36 16.57 13.71
N TYR A 283 6.48 16.60 12.39
CA TYR A 283 6.82 15.41 11.60
C TYR A 283 8.15 14.79 12.05
N TRP A 284 9.19 15.61 12.23
CA TRP A 284 10.51 15.10 12.63
C TRP A 284 10.56 14.60 14.07
N GLU A 285 9.87 15.26 15.00
CA GLU A 285 9.77 14.80 16.39
C GLU A 285 9.05 13.45 16.49
N GLU A 286 7.92 13.28 15.79
CA GLU A 286 7.22 12.00 15.75
C GLU A 286 8.06 10.92 15.05
N PHE A 287 8.71 11.26 13.93
CA PHE A 287 9.60 10.34 13.24
C PHE A 287 10.71 9.81 14.16
N LEU A 288 11.40 10.70 14.87
CA LEU A 288 12.46 10.32 15.80
C LEU A 288 11.92 9.56 17.00
N GLY A 289 10.77 9.98 17.56
CA GLY A 289 10.10 9.27 18.63
C GLY A 289 9.82 7.82 18.23
N THR A 290 9.20 7.60 17.07
CA THR A 290 8.89 6.27 16.54
C THR A 290 10.14 5.47 16.16
N ALA A 291 11.19 6.12 15.63
CA ALA A 291 12.44 5.45 15.26
C ALA A 291 13.26 5.00 16.48
N LEU A 292 13.18 5.74 17.59
CA LEU A 292 13.87 5.44 18.84
C LEU A 292 13.07 4.50 19.75
N GLU A 293 11.78 4.32 19.49
CA GLU A 293 10.91 3.40 20.22
C GLU A 293 11.37 1.95 19.99
N ARG A 294 12.20 1.46 20.91
CA ARG A 294 12.63 0.05 20.93
C ARG A 294 11.49 -0.79 21.47
N ARG A 295 10.91 -1.64 20.63
CA ARG A 295 9.91 -2.61 21.07
C ARG A 295 10.55 -3.91 21.52
N ALA A 296 10.04 -4.38 22.65
CA ALA A 296 10.48 -5.53 23.41
C ALA A 296 9.48 -6.68 23.25
N ARG A 297 10.03 -7.90 23.20
CA ARG A 297 9.34 -9.19 23.03
C ARG A 297 8.66 -9.43 21.68
N VAL A 298 9.13 -10.48 21.00
CA VAL A 298 8.66 -10.96 19.70
C VAL A 298 8.35 -12.44 19.84
N TYR A 299 7.21 -12.89 19.35
CA TYR A 299 6.92 -14.31 19.21
C TYR A 299 7.26 -14.76 17.78
N LEU A 300 7.98 -15.87 17.65
CA LEU A 300 8.28 -16.50 16.36
C LEU A 300 8.51 -18.01 16.53
N LEU A 301 7.78 -18.83 15.78
CA LEU A 301 8.00 -20.29 15.71
C LEU A 301 8.04 -20.98 17.08
N GLY A 302 7.09 -20.68 17.96
CA GLY A 302 7.04 -21.25 19.32
C GLY A 302 7.93 -20.56 20.35
N GLN A 303 8.76 -19.60 19.95
CA GLN A 303 9.72 -18.93 20.85
C GLN A 303 9.32 -17.48 21.11
N VAL A 304 9.44 -17.06 22.37
CA VAL A 304 9.37 -15.65 22.77
C VAL A 304 10.79 -15.13 22.90
N LEU A 305 11.15 -14.16 22.06
CA LEU A 305 12.46 -13.54 21.99
C LEU A 305 12.39 -12.12 22.56
N ASP A 306 13.29 -11.74 23.45
CA ASP A 306 13.33 -10.36 23.98
C ASP A 306 13.92 -9.33 22.99
N HIS A 307 14.35 -9.79 21.81
CA HIS A 307 14.95 -8.99 20.75
C HIS A 307 14.31 -9.27 19.40
N GLY A 308 14.45 -8.33 18.46
CA GLY A 308 14.09 -8.54 17.06
C GLY A 308 15.02 -9.54 16.38
N THR A 309 14.44 -10.40 15.54
CA THR A 309 15.15 -11.37 14.70
C THR A 309 14.96 -11.08 13.20
N PRO A 310 16.02 -11.10 12.38
CA PRO A 310 15.92 -10.97 10.93
C PRO A 310 15.09 -12.07 10.25
N LEU A 311 14.88 -13.21 10.92
CA LEU A 311 14.05 -14.30 10.36
C LEU A 311 12.56 -13.97 10.37
N TYR A 312 12.12 -12.99 11.17
CA TYR A 312 10.71 -12.69 11.37
C TYR A 312 10.00 -12.35 10.07
N PHE A 313 10.45 -11.33 9.35
CA PHE A 313 9.77 -10.86 8.15
C PHE A 313 9.75 -11.85 6.98
N PRO A 314 10.84 -12.60 6.70
CA PRO A 314 10.79 -13.72 5.77
C PRO A 314 9.75 -14.79 6.16
N VAL A 315 9.73 -15.23 7.42
CA VAL A 315 8.76 -16.23 7.91
C VAL A 315 7.34 -15.70 7.84
N VAL A 316 7.12 -14.45 8.26
CA VAL A 316 5.83 -13.76 8.22
C VAL A 316 5.30 -13.68 6.80
N LEU A 317 6.14 -13.28 5.83
CA LEU A 317 5.76 -13.23 4.42
C LEU A 317 5.33 -14.62 3.92
N LEU A 318 6.13 -15.65 4.21
CA LEU A 318 5.88 -17.02 3.77
C LEU A 318 4.73 -17.71 4.49
N ALA A 319 4.35 -17.29 5.69
CA ALA A 319 3.24 -17.84 6.46
C ALA A 319 1.91 -17.14 6.16
N LYS A 320 1.95 -15.83 5.90
CA LYS A 320 0.74 -15.00 5.71
C LYS A 320 0.38 -14.79 4.26
N ALA A 321 1.32 -14.74 3.31
CA ALA A 321 0.97 -14.56 1.91
C ALA A 321 0.36 -15.85 1.33
N PRO A 322 -0.72 -15.78 0.54
CA PRO A 322 -1.28 -16.97 -0.12
C PRO A 322 -0.22 -17.66 -1.01
N LEU A 323 -0.11 -18.99 -0.88
CA LEU A 323 0.76 -19.81 -1.72
C LEU A 323 0.56 -19.58 -3.24
N PRO A 324 -0.68 -19.48 -3.78
CA PRO A 324 -0.86 -19.19 -5.19
C PRO A 324 -0.31 -17.83 -5.61
N LEU A 325 -0.40 -16.80 -4.75
CA LEU A 325 0.23 -15.50 -5.01
C LEU A 325 1.74 -15.61 -5.04
N LEU A 326 2.35 -16.29 -4.05
CA LEU A 326 3.81 -16.49 -4.02
C LEU A 326 4.32 -17.21 -5.28
N ALA A 327 3.62 -18.27 -5.71
CA ALA A 327 3.96 -19.01 -6.92
C ALA A 327 3.86 -18.14 -8.20
N LEU A 328 2.75 -17.41 -8.37
CA LEU A 328 2.57 -16.49 -9.50
C LEU A 328 3.60 -15.35 -9.48
N ALA A 329 3.91 -14.82 -8.30
CA ALA A 329 4.91 -13.78 -8.13
C ALA A 329 6.32 -14.26 -8.48
N ALA A 330 6.71 -15.46 -8.05
CA ALA A 330 8.00 -16.04 -8.42
C ALA A 330 8.14 -16.17 -9.95
N VAL A 331 7.10 -16.67 -10.62
CA VAL A 331 7.06 -16.79 -12.10
C VAL A 331 7.16 -15.41 -12.77
N GLY A 332 6.32 -14.47 -12.34
CA GLY A 332 6.23 -13.15 -12.95
C GLY A 332 7.50 -12.32 -12.74
N LEU A 333 7.99 -12.24 -11.50
CA LEU A 333 9.23 -11.50 -11.18
C LEU A 333 10.43 -12.09 -11.91
N THR A 334 10.57 -13.42 -11.95
CA THR A 334 11.69 -14.06 -12.65
C THR A 334 11.66 -13.77 -14.15
N ALA A 335 10.50 -13.94 -14.79
CA ALA A 335 10.37 -13.69 -16.23
C ALA A 335 10.57 -12.21 -16.59
N TRP A 336 10.11 -11.31 -15.72
CA TRP A 336 10.22 -9.87 -15.91
C TRP A 336 11.63 -9.34 -15.67
N LEU A 337 12.23 -9.65 -14.52
CA LEU A 337 13.56 -9.12 -14.14
C LEU A 337 14.67 -9.68 -15.04
N ARG A 338 14.57 -10.93 -15.51
CA ARG A 338 15.51 -11.47 -16.50
C ARG A 338 15.61 -10.61 -17.77
N ARG A 339 14.55 -9.90 -18.13
CA ARG A 339 14.50 -9.05 -19.33
C ARG A 339 14.72 -7.58 -19.05
N ALA A 340 14.32 -7.09 -17.88
CA ALA A 340 14.17 -5.65 -17.66
C ALA A 340 14.73 -5.14 -16.32
N TRP A 341 15.54 -5.93 -15.58
CA TRP A 341 15.99 -5.53 -14.23
C TRP A 341 16.64 -4.13 -14.16
N ARG A 342 17.47 -3.74 -15.14
CA ARG A 342 18.08 -2.39 -15.16
C ARG A 342 17.04 -1.30 -15.41
N ALA A 343 16.21 -1.51 -16.42
CA ALA A 343 15.19 -0.55 -16.87
C ALA A 343 14.05 -0.36 -15.86
N GLU A 344 13.86 -1.33 -14.97
CA GLU A 344 12.77 -1.36 -13.99
C GLU A 344 13.28 -1.26 -12.55
N SER A 345 14.53 -0.80 -12.36
CA SER A 345 15.15 -0.57 -11.05
C SER A 345 14.30 0.30 -10.13
N VAL A 346 13.58 1.28 -10.67
CA VAL A 346 12.68 2.15 -9.90
C VAL A 346 11.53 1.40 -9.21
N LEU A 347 11.18 0.20 -9.67
CA LEU A 347 10.11 -0.61 -9.09
C LEU A 347 10.63 -1.61 -8.06
N TRP A 348 11.70 -2.34 -8.38
CA TRP A 348 12.18 -3.41 -7.48
C TRP A 348 13.17 -2.91 -6.44
N LEU A 349 14.05 -1.95 -6.77
CA LEU A 349 15.12 -1.51 -5.86
C LEU A 349 14.56 -0.90 -4.57
N PRO A 350 13.58 0.02 -4.60
CA PRO A 350 13.03 0.57 -3.37
C PRO A 350 12.35 -0.47 -2.49
N ALA A 351 11.60 -1.40 -3.09
CA ALA A 351 10.93 -2.47 -2.34
C ALA A 351 11.93 -3.45 -1.70
N VAL A 352 13.00 -3.81 -2.41
CA VAL A 352 14.07 -4.69 -1.87
C VAL A 352 14.85 -3.99 -0.76
N VAL A 353 15.23 -2.72 -0.96
CA VAL A 353 15.91 -1.92 0.07
C VAL A 353 15.05 -1.76 1.31
N TYR A 354 13.75 -1.48 1.14
CA TYR A 354 12.81 -1.40 2.26
C TYR A 354 12.70 -2.74 3.01
N PHE A 355 12.53 -3.85 2.29
CA PHE A 355 12.41 -5.17 2.90
C PHE A 355 13.69 -5.54 3.69
N GLY A 356 14.86 -5.23 3.14
CA GLY A 356 16.13 -5.40 3.86
C GLY A 356 16.24 -4.52 5.10
N ALA A 357 15.87 -3.24 4.99
CA ALA A 357 15.92 -2.29 6.08
C ALA A 357 14.99 -2.67 7.24
N VAL A 358 13.74 -3.04 6.96
CA VAL A 358 12.78 -3.46 8.00
C VAL A 358 13.18 -4.79 8.66
N THR A 359 13.80 -5.69 7.88
CA THR A 359 14.37 -6.94 8.39
C THR A 359 15.57 -6.70 9.30
N ALA A 360 16.41 -5.71 8.99
CA ALA A 360 17.56 -5.34 9.81
C ALA A 360 17.18 -4.52 11.05
N ALA A 361 16.08 -3.76 11.01
CA ALA A 361 15.67 -2.87 12.10
C ALA A 361 15.20 -3.62 13.37
N GLY A 362 14.81 -4.90 13.25
CA GLY A 362 14.36 -5.71 14.39
C GLY A 362 13.01 -5.30 15.00
N VAL A 363 12.27 -4.38 14.35
CA VAL A 363 10.93 -3.95 14.77
C VAL A 363 9.89 -4.95 14.24
N ASN A 364 9.83 -6.09 14.90
CA ASN A 364 9.08 -7.27 14.45
C ASN A 364 7.63 -7.27 14.94
N LEU A 365 6.78 -6.41 14.37
CA LEU A 365 5.40 -6.22 14.80
C LEU A 365 4.37 -6.55 13.72
N GLY A 366 4.28 -7.84 13.42
CA GLY A 366 3.27 -8.40 12.54
C GLY A 366 3.45 -8.04 11.06
N TYR A 367 2.57 -8.64 10.25
CA TYR A 367 2.59 -8.56 8.79
C TYR A 367 2.46 -7.12 8.24
N ARG A 368 1.83 -6.20 9.00
CA ARG A 368 1.62 -4.80 8.60
C ARG A 368 2.88 -4.01 8.20
N HIS A 369 4.04 -4.38 8.75
CA HIS A 369 5.31 -3.73 8.40
C HIS A 369 5.81 -4.11 7.00
N LEU A 370 5.28 -5.19 6.40
CA LEU A 370 5.61 -5.60 5.03
C LEU A 370 4.80 -4.87 3.97
N PHE A 371 3.67 -4.24 4.33
CA PHE A 371 2.75 -3.59 3.38
C PHE A 371 3.45 -2.66 2.38
N PRO A 372 4.43 -1.82 2.78
CA PRO A 372 5.15 -0.97 1.84
C PRO A 372 5.93 -1.72 0.74
N ALA A 373 6.31 -2.98 0.95
CA ALA A 373 7.01 -3.81 -0.05
C ALA A 373 6.05 -4.67 -0.90
N LEU A 374 4.83 -4.92 -0.45
CA LEU A 374 3.87 -5.79 -1.14
C LEU A 374 3.48 -5.35 -2.57
N PRO A 375 3.51 -4.06 -2.97
CA PRO A 375 3.26 -3.69 -4.37
C PRO A 375 4.14 -4.44 -5.37
N LEU A 376 5.41 -4.75 -5.02
CA LEU A 376 6.29 -5.53 -5.88
C LEU A 376 5.83 -7.00 -6.00
N LEU A 377 5.41 -7.60 -4.89
CA LEU A 377 4.88 -8.97 -4.87
C LEU A 377 3.61 -9.07 -5.73
N TYR A 378 2.69 -8.12 -5.54
CA TYR A 378 1.45 -8.04 -6.31
C TYR A 378 1.69 -7.80 -7.79
N LEU A 379 2.63 -6.92 -8.15
CA LEU A 379 3.06 -6.72 -9.53
C LEU A 379 3.63 -8.03 -10.12
N GLY A 380 4.48 -8.72 -9.37
CA GLY A 380 4.97 -10.05 -9.73
C GLY A 380 3.84 -11.02 -10.05
N GLY A 381 2.88 -11.17 -9.13
CA GLY A 381 1.74 -12.07 -9.28
C GLY A 381 0.89 -11.71 -10.51
N ALA A 382 0.63 -10.41 -10.71
CA ALA A 382 -0.11 -9.89 -11.85
C ALA A 382 0.57 -10.22 -13.20
N LEU A 383 1.90 -10.06 -13.28
CA LEU A 383 2.69 -10.38 -14.47
C LEU A 383 2.72 -11.90 -14.72
N GLY A 384 2.86 -12.70 -13.67
CA GLY A 384 2.84 -14.17 -13.76
C GLY A 384 1.50 -14.69 -14.27
N LEU A 385 0.41 -14.25 -13.65
CA LEU A 385 -0.95 -14.63 -14.02
C LEU A 385 -1.31 -14.13 -15.42
N GLY A 386 -1.05 -12.85 -15.74
CA GLY A 386 -1.31 -12.29 -17.07
C GLY A 386 -0.55 -13.02 -18.18
N ARG A 387 0.71 -13.40 -17.93
CA ARG A 387 1.52 -14.17 -18.88
C ARG A 387 0.97 -15.58 -19.11
N TRP A 388 0.59 -16.28 -18.06
CA TRP A 388 0.10 -17.66 -18.17
C TRP A 388 -1.36 -17.75 -18.63
N ALA A 389 -2.19 -16.75 -18.33
CA ALA A 389 -3.55 -16.67 -18.85
C ALA A 389 -3.59 -16.62 -20.39
N LEU A 390 -2.57 -16.02 -21.00
CA LEU A 390 -2.39 -15.95 -22.45
C LEU A 390 -1.61 -17.12 -23.04
N ALA A 391 -1.07 -18.02 -22.22
CA ALA A 391 -0.31 -19.16 -22.71
C ALA A 391 -1.23 -20.25 -23.29
N ALA A 392 -0.68 -21.10 -24.15
CA ALA A 392 -1.35 -22.33 -24.59
C ALA A 392 -1.05 -23.50 -23.63
N GLY A 393 -1.93 -24.51 -23.64
CA GLY A 393 -1.71 -25.78 -22.96
C GLY A 393 -1.71 -25.68 -21.42
N PRO A 394 -0.84 -26.45 -20.72
CA PRO A 394 -0.94 -26.66 -19.27
C PRO A 394 -0.74 -25.40 -18.45
N ARG A 395 -0.02 -24.39 -18.96
CA ARG A 395 0.22 -23.12 -18.24
C ARG A 395 -1.05 -22.31 -18.02
N ARG A 396 -1.99 -22.31 -18.97
CA ARG A 396 -3.28 -21.62 -18.82
C ARG A 396 -4.14 -22.27 -17.75
N TRP A 397 -4.18 -23.60 -17.74
CA TRP A 397 -4.90 -24.36 -16.71
C TRP A 397 -4.27 -24.19 -15.33
N ALA A 398 -2.93 -24.18 -15.25
CA ALA A 398 -2.23 -23.87 -14.01
C ALA A 398 -2.55 -22.46 -13.48
N ALA A 399 -2.56 -21.44 -14.34
CA ALA A 399 -2.99 -20.09 -13.96
C ALA A 399 -4.44 -20.05 -13.45
N GLY A 400 -5.37 -20.73 -14.15
CA GLY A 400 -6.76 -20.85 -13.70
C GLY A 400 -6.89 -21.55 -12.35
N GLY A 401 -6.14 -22.64 -12.14
CA GLY A 401 -6.10 -23.38 -10.88
C GLY A 401 -5.52 -22.56 -9.71
N LEU A 402 -4.44 -21.82 -9.94
CA LEU A 402 -3.86 -20.93 -8.92
C LEU A 402 -4.80 -19.78 -8.55
N LEU A 403 -5.49 -19.20 -9.53
CA LEU A 403 -6.49 -18.17 -9.28
C LEU A 403 -7.70 -18.72 -8.52
N ALA A 404 -8.18 -19.91 -8.89
CA ALA A 404 -9.27 -20.60 -8.19
C ALA A 404 -8.89 -20.95 -6.75
N TRP A 405 -7.65 -21.39 -6.52
CA TRP A 405 -7.12 -21.64 -5.17
C TRP A 405 -7.08 -20.35 -4.35
N LEU A 406 -6.60 -19.25 -4.92
CA LEU A 406 -6.61 -17.95 -4.23
C LEU A 406 -8.04 -17.49 -3.88
N ALA A 407 -8.98 -17.68 -4.81
CA ALA A 407 -10.40 -17.39 -4.57
C ALA A 407 -10.98 -18.27 -3.45
N LEU A 408 -10.67 -19.56 -3.44
CA LEU A 408 -11.10 -20.49 -2.39
C LEU A 408 -10.57 -20.07 -1.01
N ASN A 409 -9.29 -19.70 -0.92
CA ASN A 409 -8.68 -19.22 0.32
C ASN A 409 -9.39 -17.98 0.87
N THR A 410 -9.74 -17.07 -0.04
CA THR A 410 -10.47 -15.84 0.27
C THR A 410 -11.90 -16.12 0.73
N LEU A 411 -12.60 -17.03 0.06
CA LEU A 411 -13.99 -17.36 0.38
C LEU A 411 -14.10 -18.12 1.71
N LEU A 412 -13.17 -19.02 2.01
CA LEU A 412 -13.17 -19.82 3.24
C LEU A 412 -12.87 -18.98 4.49
N ILE A 413 -12.04 -17.94 4.36
CA ILE A 413 -11.65 -17.10 5.49
C ILE A 413 -12.61 -15.92 5.71
N TYR A 414 -13.31 -15.46 4.66
CA TYR A 414 -14.20 -14.31 4.74
C TYR A 414 -15.34 -14.52 5.77
N PRO A 415 -15.69 -13.51 6.59
CA PRO A 415 -15.15 -12.14 6.65
C PRO A 415 -13.96 -11.94 7.60
N ARG A 416 -13.33 -13.03 8.07
CA ARG A 416 -12.24 -13.03 9.07
C ARG A 416 -10.86 -12.94 8.41
N ASP A 417 -10.71 -12.11 7.37
CA ASP A 417 -9.49 -12.07 6.55
C ASP A 417 -8.20 -11.81 7.37
N LEU A 418 -8.29 -11.13 8.51
CA LEU A 418 -7.15 -10.86 9.42
C LEU A 418 -6.51 -12.15 9.98
N THR A 419 -7.32 -13.20 10.18
CA THR A 419 -6.85 -14.48 10.73
C THR A 419 -6.21 -15.36 9.67
N PHE A 420 -6.10 -14.91 8.42
CA PHE A 420 -5.51 -15.69 7.35
C PHE A 420 -4.08 -16.11 7.69
N PHE A 421 -3.81 -17.39 7.50
CA PHE A 421 -2.51 -18.02 7.44
C PHE A 421 -2.62 -19.08 6.35
N ASN A 422 -1.58 -19.25 5.56
CA ASN A 422 -1.65 -20.16 4.41
C ASN A 422 -1.55 -21.64 4.84
N GLU A 423 -1.76 -22.52 3.88
CA GLU A 423 -1.84 -23.96 4.08
C GLU A 423 -0.51 -24.57 4.53
N ALA A 424 0.63 -23.95 4.18
CA ALA A 424 1.95 -24.45 4.56
C ALA A 424 2.18 -24.39 6.08
N VAL A 425 1.46 -23.51 6.79
CA VAL A 425 1.50 -23.43 8.25
C VAL A 425 0.30 -24.10 8.92
N GLY A 426 -0.53 -24.83 8.16
CA GLY A 426 -1.72 -25.50 8.67
C GLY A 426 -2.96 -24.61 8.76
N GLY A 427 -2.98 -23.49 8.01
CA GLY A 427 -4.13 -22.61 7.94
C GLY A 427 -4.33 -21.72 9.19
N PRO A 428 -5.46 -21.01 9.28
CA PRO A 428 -5.76 -20.06 10.36
C PRO A 428 -5.70 -20.68 11.77
N ASP A 429 -6.03 -21.97 11.90
CA ASP A 429 -6.09 -22.67 13.19
C ASP A 429 -4.70 -22.95 13.80
N ASN A 430 -3.64 -22.89 12.99
CA ASN A 430 -2.27 -23.18 13.41
C ASN A 430 -1.34 -21.96 13.37
N GLY A 431 -1.86 -20.79 12.98
CA GLY A 431 -1.07 -19.56 12.85
C GLY A 431 -0.36 -19.13 14.14
N TRP A 432 -1.00 -19.36 15.29
CA TRP A 432 -0.46 -19.04 16.62
C TRP A 432 0.84 -19.78 16.96
N ARG A 433 1.17 -20.87 16.25
CA ARG A 433 2.45 -21.59 16.40
C ARG A 433 3.61 -20.86 15.74
N VAL A 434 3.30 -19.94 14.82
CA VAL A 434 4.28 -19.23 14.00
C VAL A 434 4.43 -17.78 14.45
N LEU A 435 3.32 -17.06 14.67
CA LEU A 435 3.28 -15.62 14.95
C LEU A 435 2.29 -15.22 16.03
#